data_AF-H2YXU3-F1
#
_entry.id   AF-H2YXU3-F1
#
_cell.length_a   1.000
_cell.length_b   1.000
_cell.length_c   1.000
_cell.angle_alpha   90.00
_cell.angle_beta   90.00
_cell.angle_gamma   90.00
#
_symmetry.space_group_name_H-M   'P 1'
#
loop_
_entity.id
_entity.type
_entity.pdbx_description
1 polymer ?
#
loop_
_entity_poly.entity_id
_entity_poly.type
_entity_poly.pdbx_seq_one_letter_code
_entity_poly.pdbx_strand_id
1 'polypeptide(L)'
;MVSLSPTMKPPPHLSPHEWLPLYHPDQNPTDNLKLPRPLAPPCCQFQHLVPTGHLQPPSHEKLPHLAPQQPRIPPQHRTPTDPTHQPAAPLHPLQVQAPAIHQMEKQTKGFLDGFNEVVPLQWLQYFDERELELMLCGMQEFDVDDWNRHTIYRNYTRNSKQVVWFWQYIHEIDNEKRARLLQFVSGTCRIPVGGFAELLGSNGPQKFCIEKVGKETWLPRSHTCFNRLDLPPYKSYEQLREKLTMAIEETEGFGQE
;
A
#
# COMPACT_ATOMS: atom_id res chain seq x y z
N MET A 1 -26.28 -36.29 7.02
CA MET A 1 -26.45 -36.62 5.59
C MET A 1 -27.01 -35.40 4.88
N VAL A 2 -26.21 -34.75 4.04
CA VAL A 2 -26.69 -33.92 2.94
C VAL A 2 -26.05 -34.50 1.68
N SER A 3 -26.83 -34.61 0.61
CA SER A 3 -26.47 -35.39 -0.57
C SER A 3 -25.44 -34.68 -1.44
N LEU A 4 -24.42 -35.41 -1.88
CA LEU A 4 -23.69 -35.09 -3.11
C LEU A 4 -24.14 -36.08 -4.19
N SER A 5 -24.93 -35.56 -5.14
CA SER A 5 -25.32 -36.25 -6.36
C SER A 5 -24.15 -36.31 -7.36
N PRO A 6 -24.15 -37.24 -8.34
CA PRO A 6 -22.90 -37.83 -8.81
C PRO A 6 -22.55 -37.58 -10.30
N THR A 7 -21.47 -38.22 -10.73
CA THR A 7 -21.07 -38.56 -12.11
C THR A 7 -20.51 -37.46 -13.03
N MET A 8 -19.18 -37.48 -13.22
CA MET A 8 -18.62 -37.41 -14.58
C MET A 8 -18.63 -38.83 -15.18
N LYS A 9 -19.04 -38.96 -16.45
CA LYS A 9 -18.87 -40.20 -17.22
C LYS A 9 -17.47 -40.24 -17.84
N PRO A 10 -16.79 -41.42 -17.91
CA PRO A 10 -15.53 -41.54 -18.62
C PRO A 10 -15.72 -41.44 -20.15
N PRO A 11 -14.70 -40.97 -20.89
CA PRO A 11 -14.75 -40.90 -22.36
C PRO A 11 -14.77 -42.30 -23.01
N PRO A 12 -15.41 -42.47 -24.18
CA PRO A 12 -15.88 -43.77 -24.68
C PRO A 12 -14.81 -44.72 -25.28
N HIS A 13 -13.51 -44.48 -25.06
CA HIS A 13 -12.43 -45.15 -25.82
C HIS A 13 -11.21 -45.62 -24.99
N LEU A 14 -11.34 -45.81 -23.67
CA LEU A 14 -10.23 -46.28 -22.81
C LEU A 14 -10.65 -47.46 -21.91
N SER A 15 -9.80 -48.47 -21.79
CA SER A 15 -10.05 -49.68 -21.00
C SER A 15 -9.65 -49.51 -19.52
N PRO A 16 -10.22 -50.27 -18.57
CA PRO A 16 -9.97 -50.07 -17.14
C PRO A 16 -8.51 -50.21 -16.68
N HIS A 17 -7.67 -50.94 -17.44
CA HIS A 17 -6.25 -51.12 -17.09
C HIS A 17 -5.35 -49.96 -17.52
N GLU A 18 -5.81 -49.06 -18.40
CA GLU A 18 -5.05 -47.90 -18.89
C GLU A 18 -5.12 -46.69 -17.93
N TRP A 19 -6.00 -46.73 -16.92
CA TRP A 19 -6.24 -45.63 -15.98
C TRP A 19 -5.29 -45.60 -14.78
N LEU A 20 -4.68 -46.72 -14.41
CA LEU A 20 -3.99 -46.88 -13.13
C LEU A 20 -2.62 -46.17 -12.97
N PRO A 21 -1.84 -45.85 -14.03
CA PRO A 21 -0.57 -45.12 -13.87
C PRO A 21 -0.68 -43.59 -13.71
N LEU A 22 -1.86 -42.98 -13.90
CA LEU A 22 -2.02 -41.51 -13.92
C LEU A 22 -2.49 -40.90 -12.58
N TYR A 23 -2.56 -41.69 -11.51
CA TYR A 23 -3.04 -41.22 -10.20
C TYR A 23 -1.89 -40.72 -9.30
N HIS A 24 -1.42 -39.49 -9.55
CA HIS A 24 -0.66 -38.72 -8.55
C HIS A 24 -1.65 -37.94 -7.66
N PRO A 25 -1.65 -38.12 -6.32
CA PRO A 25 -2.71 -37.61 -5.44
C PRO A 25 -2.61 -36.11 -5.09
N ASP A 26 -1.91 -35.30 -5.90
CA ASP A 26 -1.48 -33.93 -5.51
C ASP A 26 -1.62 -32.88 -6.65
N GLN A 27 -2.66 -32.98 -7.49
CA GLN A 27 -3.01 -31.94 -8.46
C GLN A 27 -4.50 -31.58 -8.41
N ASN A 28 -4.81 -30.44 -7.78
CA ASN A 28 -6.12 -29.81 -7.81
C ASN A 28 -6.24 -28.89 -9.05
N PRO A 29 -7.19 -29.11 -9.98
CA PRO A 29 -7.33 -28.29 -11.19
C PRO A 29 -8.03 -26.95 -10.92
N THR A 30 -7.42 -26.10 -10.09
CA THR A 30 -7.78 -24.67 -9.95
C THR A 30 -6.60 -23.71 -10.22
N ASP A 31 -5.39 -24.23 -10.42
CA ASP A 31 -4.20 -23.45 -10.79
C ASP A 31 -4.17 -23.07 -12.28
N ASN A 32 -5.19 -22.33 -12.75
CA ASN A 32 -5.07 -21.47 -13.94
C ASN A 32 -6.18 -20.40 -14.05
N LEU A 33 -6.43 -19.68 -12.95
CA LEU A 33 -7.12 -18.38 -12.98
C LEU A 33 -6.44 -17.41 -11.99
N LYS A 34 -5.15 -17.12 -12.23
CA LYS A 34 -4.49 -15.95 -11.66
C LYS A 34 -5.10 -14.70 -12.29
N LEU A 35 -6.24 -14.26 -11.74
CA LEU A 35 -6.67 -12.87 -11.86
C LEU A 35 -5.48 -11.98 -11.43
N PRO A 36 -5.11 -10.95 -12.19
CA PRO A 36 -4.11 -10.00 -11.74
C PRO A 36 -4.61 -9.40 -10.42
N ARG A 37 -3.77 -9.48 -9.37
CA ARG A 37 -4.09 -8.85 -8.08
C ARG A 37 -4.32 -7.36 -8.36
N PRO A 38 -5.34 -6.72 -7.75
CA PRO A 38 -5.38 -5.27 -7.75
C PRO A 38 -4.07 -4.78 -7.14
N LEU A 39 -3.34 -3.98 -7.91
CA LEU A 39 -2.23 -3.20 -7.38
C LEU A 39 -2.83 -2.29 -6.31
N ALA A 40 -2.40 -2.47 -5.06
CA ALA A 40 -2.66 -1.47 -4.03
C ALA A 40 -2.09 -0.12 -4.53
N PRO A 41 -2.79 1.00 -4.32
CA PRO A 41 -2.36 2.29 -4.83
C PRO A 41 -0.95 2.67 -4.30
N PRO A 42 -0.18 3.46 -5.05
CA PRO A 42 1.24 3.70 -4.77
C PRO A 42 1.45 4.70 -3.61
N CYS A 43 1.16 4.28 -2.38
CA CYS A 43 1.57 4.98 -1.15
C CYS A 43 2.79 4.33 -0.48
N CYS A 44 3.39 3.29 -1.08
CA CYS A 44 4.47 2.49 -0.50
C CYS A 44 5.90 2.89 -0.91
N GLN A 45 6.11 4.12 -1.39
CA GLN A 45 7.45 4.69 -1.58
C GLN A 45 7.51 6.08 -0.94
N PHE A 46 8.69 6.44 -0.43
CA PHE A 46 8.98 7.63 0.39
C PHE A 46 8.43 7.64 1.82
N GLN A 47 9.11 6.92 2.71
CA GLN A 47 9.39 7.41 4.08
C GLN A 47 10.67 6.75 4.65
N HIS A 48 11.80 6.98 3.98
CA HIS A 48 13.13 6.80 4.56
C HIS A 48 13.93 8.10 4.39
N LEU A 49 14.35 8.65 5.54
CA LEU A 49 15.31 9.75 5.81
C LEU A 49 14.70 10.91 6.58
N VAL A 50 14.90 10.89 7.91
CA VAL A 50 14.93 12.10 8.74
C VAL A 50 16.40 12.37 9.06
N PRO A 51 17.05 13.39 8.46
CA PRO A 51 18.41 13.76 8.83
C PRO A 51 18.39 14.73 10.01
N THR A 52 18.96 14.32 11.14
CA THR A 52 19.40 15.25 12.20
C THR A 52 20.51 16.15 11.64
N GLY A 53 20.34 17.47 11.68
CA GLY A 53 21.25 18.42 11.03
C GLY A 53 22.53 18.76 11.80
N HIS A 54 23.40 19.57 11.18
CA HIS A 54 24.38 20.44 11.85
C HIS A 54 24.81 21.62 10.94
N LEU A 55 25.39 22.66 11.53
CA LEU A 55 25.64 23.98 10.93
C LEU A 55 26.96 24.13 10.13
N GLN A 56 26.91 25.12 9.22
CA GLN A 56 27.97 26.09 8.81
C GLN A 56 29.06 25.73 7.74
N PRO A 57 29.20 26.58 6.69
CA PRO A 57 30.36 26.66 5.77
C PRO A 57 31.36 27.78 6.21
N PRO A 58 32.63 27.86 5.72
CA PRO A 58 33.02 28.23 4.33
C PRO A 58 34.20 27.35 3.78
N SER A 59 35.12 27.68 2.84
CA SER A 59 35.54 28.93 2.13
C SER A 59 36.25 28.67 0.77
N HIS A 60 36.64 29.75 0.08
CA HIS A 60 37.37 29.86 -1.20
C HIS A 60 38.82 29.29 -1.24
N GLU A 61 39.27 28.83 -2.43
CA GLU A 61 40.34 29.43 -3.29
C GLU A 61 40.52 28.62 -4.61
N LYS A 62 40.27 29.21 -5.78
CA LYS A 62 41.18 29.89 -6.76
C LYS A 62 41.95 29.01 -7.76
N LEU A 63 41.64 29.26 -9.03
CA LEU A 63 42.36 28.93 -10.28
C LEU A 63 43.79 29.55 -10.32
N PRO A 64 44.75 29.17 -11.22
CA PRO A 64 44.56 29.36 -12.68
C PRO A 64 45.34 28.49 -13.72
N HIS A 65 44.86 28.61 -14.97
CA HIS A 65 45.53 28.57 -16.29
C HIS A 65 46.80 27.71 -16.55
N LEU A 66 46.76 26.90 -17.62
CA LEU A 66 47.34 27.25 -18.95
C LEU A 66 46.93 26.22 -20.02
N ALA A 67 46.82 26.65 -21.28
CA ALA A 67 46.73 25.77 -22.45
C ALA A 67 47.92 26.04 -23.39
N PRO A 68 48.46 25.02 -24.08
CA PRO A 68 48.67 25.20 -25.52
C PRO A 68 48.53 23.95 -26.42
N GLN A 69 47.84 24.17 -27.54
CA GLN A 69 48.10 23.64 -28.90
C GLN A 69 47.94 22.14 -29.25
N GLN A 70 47.34 21.91 -30.42
CA GLN A 70 47.10 20.61 -31.07
C GLN A 70 48.07 20.35 -32.24
N PRO A 71 48.46 19.09 -32.49
CA PRO A 71 48.87 18.62 -33.81
C PRO A 71 47.68 18.02 -34.59
N ARG A 72 47.63 18.24 -35.91
CA ARG A 72 46.61 17.64 -36.80
C ARG A 72 46.96 16.18 -37.12
N ILE A 73 45.95 15.30 -37.20
CA ILE A 73 46.09 13.91 -37.68
C ILE A 73 45.02 13.66 -38.77
N PRO A 74 45.29 12.85 -39.83
CA PRO A 74 44.45 12.79 -41.04
C PRO A 74 43.13 12.00 -40.86
N PRO A 75 42.15 12.14 -41.79
CA PRO A 75 40.83 11.54 -41.65
C PRO A 75 40.84 10.06 -42.07
N GLN A 76 40.48 9.14 -41.17
CA GLN A 76 40.18 7.76 -41.55
C GLN A 76 38.92 7.20 -40.87
N HIS A 77 38.11 6.53 -41.71
CA HIS A 77 36.97 5.67 -41.43
C HIS A 77 35.90 6.09 -40.42
N ARG A 78 34.72 6.42 -40.97
CA ARG A 78 33.42 6.29 -40.28
C ARG A 78 33.21 4.84 -39.84
N THR A 79 33.12 4.61 -38.55
CA THR A 79 32.48 3.45 -37.93
C THR A 79 31.04 3.80 -37.49
N PRO A 80 30.16 2.80 -37.25
CA PRO A 80 28.73 3.06 -37.04
C PRO A 80 28.43 3.86 -35.77
N THR A 81 27.40 4.70 -35.82
CA THR A 81 26.93 5.50 -34.69
C THR A 81 26.33 4.65 -33.59
N ASP A 82 26.87 4.77 -32.39
CA ASP A 82 26.28 4.33 -31.12
C ASP A 82 24.91 5.01 -30.90
N PRO A 83 23.81 4.28 -30.63
CA PRO A 83 22.49 4.84 -30.42
C PRO A 83 22.26 5.36 -28.99
N THR A 84 23.27 5.99 -28.37
CA THR A 84 23.21 6.44 -26.96
C THR A 84 23.49 7.94 -26.80
N HIS A 85 22.69 8.79 -27.47
CA HIS A 85 22.42 10.17 -27.04
C HIS A 85 21.26 10.79 -27.85
N GLN A 86 20.03 10.30 -27.62
CA GLN A 86 18.86 11.17 -27.77
C GLN A 86 18.62 11.86 -26.42
N PRO A 87 18.42 13.19 -26.37
CA PRO A 87 17.85 13.80 -25.18
C PRO A 87 16.46 13.22 -24.98
N ALA A 88 16.19 12.67 -23.80
CA ALA A 88 14.85 12.19 -23.46
C ALA A 88 13.88 13.38 -23.61
N ALA A 89 12.94 13.27 -24.54
CA ALA A 89 11.84 14.22 -24.63
C ALA A 89 11.10 14.24 -23.29
N PRO A 90 10.62 15.40 -22.82
CA PRO A 90 9.86 15.45 -21.58
C PRO A 90 8.63 14.53 -21.71
N LEU A 91 8.61 13.47 -20.89
CA LEU A 91 7.51 12.52 -20.85
C LEU A 91 6.27 13.30 -20.39
N HIS A 92 5.30 13.47 -21.29
CA HIS A 92 4.01 14.04 -20.92
C HIS A 92 3.35 13.15 -19.85
N PRO A 93 2.70 13.71 -18.81
CA PRO A 93 2.12 12.93 -17.71
C PRO A 93 1.10 11.86 -18.15
N LEU A 94 0.54 11.99 -19.36
CA LEU A 94 -0.35 11.01 -20.01
C LEU A 94 0.28 9.62 -20.23
N GLN A 95 1.61 9.49 -20.27
CA GLN A 95 2.26 8.20 -20.54
C GLN A 95 2.29 7.23 -19.34
N VAL A 96 2.01 7.71 -18.13
CA VAL A 96 2.01 6.86 -16.91
C VAL A 96 0.68 6.11 -16.73
N GLN A 97 -0.44 6.65 -17.25
CA GLN A 97 -1.80 6.13 -17.01
C GLN A 97 -2.29 5.14 -18.08
N ALA A 98 -1.75 5.19 -19.30
CA ALA A 98 -2.25 4.40 -20.43
C ALA A 98 -2.25 2.85 -20.23
N PRO A 99 -1.20 2.20 -19.70
CA PRO A 99 -1.10 0.72 -19.77
C PRO A 99 -2.16 -0.03 -18.94
N ALA A 100 -2.64 0.57 -17.85
CA ALA A 100 -3.65 -0.03 -16.98
C ALA A 100 -5.07 0.18 -17.52
N ILE A 101 -5.38 1.39 -17.98
CA ILE A 101 -6.71 1.74 -18.49
C ILE A 101 -7.00 0.95 -19.79
N HIS A 102 -6.04 0.88 -20.71
CA HIS A 102 -6.25 0.26 -22.03
C HIS A 102 -6.63 -1.23 -21.96
N GLN A 103 -6.20 -1.95 -20.90
CA GLN A 103 -6.57 -3.35 -20.68
C GLN A 103 -7.99 -3.53 -20.10
N MET A 104 -8.58 -2.46 -19.56
CA MET A 104 -9.88 -2.47 -18.88
C MET A 104 -10.95 -1.62 -19.56
N GLU A 105 -10.63 -0.85 -20.60
CA GLU A 105 -11.53 0.10 -21.31
C GLU A 105 -12.94 -0.45 -21.57
N LYS A 106 -13.06 -1.69 -22.07
CA LYS A 106 -14.36 -2.32 -22.36
C LYS A 106 -15.19 -2.58 -21.09
N GLN A 107 -14.55 -2.93 -19.99
CA GLN A 107 -15.18 -3.19 -18.70
C GLN A 107 -15.60 -1.87 -18.05
N THR A 108 -14.68 -0.89 -18.03
CA THR A 108 -14.95 0.47 -17.52
C THR A 108 -16.08 1.13 -18.29
N LYS A 109 -16.10 1.04 -19.63
CA LYS A 109 -17.20 1.57 -20.44
C LYS A 109 -18.53 0.88 -20.10
N GLY A 110 -18.58 -0.45 -20.06
CA GLY A 110 -19.82 -1.17 -19.73
C GLY A 110 -20.36 -0.84 -18.33
N PHE A 111 -19.46 -0.61 -17.36
CA PHE A 111 -19.83 -0.13 -16.02
C PHE A 111 -20.40 1.30 -16.08
N LEU A 112 -19.73 2.23 -16.76
CA LEU A 112 -20.18 3.62 -16.87
C LEU A 112 -21.50 3.76 -17.64
N ASP A 113 -21.68 3.00 -18.73
CA ASP A 113 -22.92 2.97 -19.52
C ASP A 113 -24.09 2.53 -18.60
N GLY A 114 -23.96 1.41 -17.90
CA GLY A 114 -24.99 0.91 -16.98
C GLY A 114 -25.19 1.74 -15.71
N PHE A 115 -24.14 2.41 -15.19
CA PHE A 115 -24.27 3.35 -14.09
C PHE A 115 -25.07 4.59 -14.52
N ASN A 116 -24.80 5.11 -15.72
CA ASN A 116 -25.46 6.28 -16.30
C ASN A 116 -26.96 6.05 -16.61
N GLU A 117 -27.40 4.81 -16.79
CA GLU A 117 -28.84 4.45 -16.89
C GLU A 117 -29.62 4.70 -15.59
N VAL A 118 -28.94 4.65 -14.43
CA VAL A 118 -29.57 4.80 -13.09
C VAL A 118 -29.25 6.17 -12.47
N VAL A 119 -27.99 6.61 -12.56
CA VAL A 119 -27.50 7.87 -12.01
C VAL A 119 -26.72 8.59 -13.12
N PRO A 120 -27.27 9.65 -13.73
CA PRO A 120 -26.60 10.39 -14.80
C PRO A 120 -25.21 10.89 -14.36
N LEU A 121 -24.17 10.54 -15.12
CA LEU A 121 -22.78 10.86 -14.76
C LEU A 121 -22.52 12.38 -14.62
N GLN A 122 -23.31 13.19 -15.34
CA GLN A 122 -23.36 14.65 -15.21
C GLN A 122 -23.77 15.17 -13.81
N TRP A 123 -24.33 14.32 -12.93
CA TRP A 123 -24.56 14.67 -11.52
C TRP A 123 -23.34 14.38 -10.64
N LEU A 124 -22.42 13.52 -11.08
CA LEU A 124 -21.20 13.22 -10.33
C LEU A 124 -20.15 14.33 -10.46
N GLN A 125 -20.27 15.22 -11.45
CA GLN A 125 -19.34 16.34 -11.69
C GLN A 125 -19.26 17.37 -10.54
N TYR A 126 -20.15 17.28 -9.55
CA TYR A 126 -20.19 18.14 -8.38
C TYR A 126 -19.39 17.59 -7.18
N PHE A 127 -18.84 16.39 -7.29
CA PHE A 127 -18.10 15.71 -6.23
C PHE A 127 -16.64 15.47 -6.65
N ASP A 128 -15.69 15.63 -5.72
CA ASP A 128 -14.33 15.11 -5.91
C ASP A 128 -14.28 13.57 -5.76
N GLU A 129 -13.14 12.94 -6.06
CA GLU A 129 -13.06 11.47 -6.00
C GLU A 129 -13.27 10.89 -4.59
N ARG A 130 -12.99 11.67 -3.54
CA ARG A 130 -13.10 11.28 -2.12
C ARG A 130 -14.54 11.45 -1.64
N GLU A 131 -15.22 12.52 -2.06
CA GLU A 131 -16.64 12.72 -1.81
C GLU A 131 -17.50 11.67 -2.52
N LEU A 132 -17.12 11.30 -3.76
CA LEU A 132 -17.77 10.21 -4.50
C LEU A 132 -17.50 8.84 -3.86
N GLU A 133 -16.27 8.57 -3.41
CA GLU A 133 -15.95 7.38 -2.61
C GLU A 133 -16.79 7.31 -1.33
N LEU A 134 -16.87 8.41 -0.58
CA LEU A 134 -17.64 8.49 0.66
C LEU A 134 -19.13 8.28 0.44
N MET A 135 -19.70 8.81 -0.66
CA MET A 135 -21.10 8.63 -1.03
C MET A 135 -21.42 7.18 -1.45
N LEU A 136 -20.51 6.50 -2.15
CA LEU A 136 -20.72 5.13 -2.65
C LEU A 136 -20.40 4.05 -1.62
N CYS A 137 -19.38 4.27 -0.78
CA CYS A 137 -18.93 3.31 0.23
C CYS A 137 -19.49 3.59 1.64
N GLY A 138 -20.02 4.79 1.87
CA GLY A 138 -20.46 5.26 3.19
C GLY A 138 -19.28 5.61 4.12
N MET A 139 -19.60 6.13 5.30
CA MET A 139 -18.60 6.22 6.37
C MET A 139 -18.27 4.81 6.88
N GLN A 140 -17.00 4.41 6.85
CA GLN A 140 -16.60 3.16 7.48
C GLN A 140 -16.68 3.28 9.01
N GLU A 141 -17.52 2.45 9.62
CA GLU A 141 -17.56 2.30 11.08
C GLU A 141 -16.46 1.35 11.56
N PHE A 142 -15.77 1.75 12.62
CA PHE A 142 -14.68 1.00 13.22
C PHE A 142 -15.20 0.23 14.45
N ASP A 143 -15.38 -1.10 14.33
CA ASP A 143 -15.50 -1.97 15.50
C ASP A 143 -14.15 -2.01 16.24
N VAL A 144 -14.01 -1.11 17.22
CA VAL A 144 -12.82 -0.99 18.07
C VAL A 144 -12.59 -2.27 18.88
N ASP A 145 -13.66 -2.96 19.28
CA ASP A 145 -13.52 -4.23 19.99
C ASP A 145 -13.00 -5.32 19.04
N ASP A 146 -13.38 -5.34 17.76
CA ASP A 146 -12.80 -6.24 16.77
C ASP A 146 -11.31 -5.99 16.54
N TRP A 147 -10.94 -4.72 16.39
CA TRP A 147 -9.55 -4.31 16.26
C TRP A 147 -8.74 -4.78 17.48
N ASN A 148 -9.28 -4.61 18.68
CA ASN A 148 -8.64 -5.02 19.93
C ASN A 148 -8.59 -6.55 20.12
N ARG A 149 -9.63 -7.29 19.69
CA ARG A 149 -9.64 -8.77 19.65
C ARG A 149 -8.55 -9.30 18.71
N HIS A 150 -8.38 -8.68 17.55
CA HIS A 150 -7.47 -9.14 16.49
C HIS A 150 -6.05 -8.56 16.55
N THR A 151 -5.73 -7.72 17.54
CA THR A 151 -4.39 -7.16 17.75
C THR A 151 -3.41 -8.12 18.42
N ILE A 152 -2.18 -8.18 17.89
CA ILE A 152 -1.02 -8.85 18.48
C ILE A 152 -0.19 -7.86 19.31
N TYR A 153 0.38 -8.32 20.42
CA TYR A 153 1.27 -7.53 21.28
C TYR A 153 2.68 -8.14 21.31
N ARG A 154 3.71 -7.30 21.18
CA ARG A 154 5.13 -7.69 21.27
C ARG A 154 5.85 -6.81 22.28
N ASN A 155 6.59 -7.41 23.22
CA ASN A 155 7.24 -6.71 24.34
C ASN A 155 6.27 -5.86 25.21
N TYR A 156 4.97 -6.06 25.02
CA TYR A 156 3.82 -5.62 25.78
C TYR A 156 2.86 -6.80 25.96
N THR A 157 1.93 -6.66 26.89
CA THR A 157 0.79 -7.55 27.10
C THR A 157 -0.51 -6.77 26.99
N ARG A 158 -1.65 -7.46 26.80
CA ARG A 158 -2.99 -6.86 26.78
C ARG A 158 -3.30 -5.98 28.00
N ASN A 159 -2.70 -6.30 29.16
CA ASN A 159 -2.87 -5.58 30.43
C ASN A 159 -1.77 -4.53 30.71
N SER A 160 -0.84 -4.30 29.78
CA SER A 160 0.18 -3.25 29.92
C SER A 160 -0.48 -1.87 29.89
N LYS A 161 -0.07 -0.95 30.78
CA LYS A 161 -0.72 0.37 30.92
C LYS A 161 -0.86 1.10 29.59
N GLN A 162 0.20 1.12 28.77
CA GLN A 162 0.21 1.78 27.46
C GLN A 162 -0.75 1.13 26.45
N VAL A 163 -1.00 -0.19 26.55
CA VAL A 163 -1.99 -0.88 25.72
C VAL A 163 -3.41 -0.53 26.15
N VAL A 164 -3.68 -0.51 27.46
CA VAL A 164 -5.00 -0.09 28.00
C VAL A 164 -5.29 1.37 27.61
N TRP A 165 -4.31 2.25 27.76
CA TRP A 165 -4.37 3.65 27.34
C TRP A 165 -4.54 3.83 25.83
N PHE A 166 -3.88 3.01 25.01
CA PHE A 166 -4.05 3.02 23.56
C PHE A 166 -5.49 2.71 23.14
N TRP A 167 -6.11 1.68 23.73
CA TRP A 167 -7.51 1.37 23.43
C TRP A 167 -8.48 2.39 23.99
N GLN A 168 -8.25 2.91 25.21
CA GLN A 168 -9.01 4.04 25.75
C GLN A 168 -9.01 5.23 24.77
N TYR A 169 -7.83 5.61 24.26
CA TYR A 169 -7.70 6.67 23.26
C TYR A 169 -8.50 6.39 21.98
N ILE A 170 -8.46 5.16 21.44
CA ILE A 170 -9.23 4.78 20.24
C ILE A 170 -10.75 4.85 20.48
N HIS A 171 -11.24 4.47 21.66
CA HIS A 171 -12.66 4.64 22.00
C HIS A 171 -13.06 6.12 22.14
N GLU A 172 -12.17 6.99 22.64
CA GLU A 172 -12.43 8.43 22.82
C GLU A 172 -12.41 9.26 21.52
N ILE A 173 -11.61 8.89 20.52
CA ILE A 173 -11.53 9.60 19.23
C ILE A 173 -12.67 9.21 18.26
N ASP A 174 -12.98 10.10 17.33
CA ASP A 174 -13.94 9.90 16.23
C ASP A 174 -13.46 8.92 15.13
N ASN A 175 -14.37 8.53 14.23
CA ASN A 175 -14.05 7.62 13.12
C ASN A 175 -13.01 8.21 12.14
N GLU A 176 -12.94 9.54 11.98
CA GLU A 176 -11.97 10.19 11.09
C GLU A 176 -10.53 9.97 11.61
N LYS A 177 -10.32 10.15 12.92
CA LYS A 177 -9.04 9.88 13.58
C LYS A 177 -8.74 8.38 13.71
N ARG A 178 -9.75 7.51 13.82
CA ARG A 178 -9.57 6.04 13.72
C ARG A 178 -9.08 5.63 12.33
N ALA A 179 -9.66 6.20 11.27
CA ALA A 179 -9.23 5.98 9.89
C ALA A 179 -7.81 6.47 9.64
N ARG A 180 -7.46 7.69 10.11
CA ARG A 180 -6.07 8.19 10.08
C ARG A 180 -5.10 7.28 10.83
N LEU A 181 -5.47 6.79 12.02
CA LEU A 181 -4.62 5.88 12.80
C LEU A 181 -4.42 4.53 12.09
N LEU A 182 -5.46 3.99 11.46
CA LEU A 182 -5.32 2.77 10.65
C LEU A 182 -4.41 3.02 9.45
N GLN A 183 -4.58 4.13 8.74
CA GLN A 183 -3.76 4.52 7.59
C GLN A 183 -2.30 4.76 8.00
N PHE A 184 -2.05 5.43 9.13
CA PHE A 184 -0.71 5.60 9.69
C PHE A 184 -0.01 4.25 9.90
N VAL A 185 -0.71 3.23 10.41
CA VAL A 185 -0.10 1.94 10.76
C VAL A 185 -0.07 0.91 9.62
N SER A 186 -1.00 0.97 8.66
CA SER A 186 -1.16 -0.03 7.58
C SER A 186 -0.96 0.51 6.16
N GLY A 187 -0.93 1.83 5.98
CA GLY A 187 -0.96 2.48 4.66
C GLY A 187 -2.35 2.55 4.02
N THR A 188 -3.41 2.05 4.68
CA THR A 188 -4.79 2.15 4.20
C THR A 188 -5.76 2.56 5.31
N CYS A 189 -6.77 3.36 4.97
CA CYS A 189 -7.88 3.67 5.86
C CYS A 189 -8.97 2.59 5.85
N ARG A 190 -8.89 1.59 4.97
CA ARG A 190 -9.97 0.62 4.71
C ARG A 190 -9.82 -0.70 5.50
N ILE A 191 -10.85 -1.07 6.24
CA ILE A 191 -11.01 -2.39 6.89
C ILE A 191 -11.48 -3.42 5.83
N PRO A 192 -10.89 -4.64 5.79
CA PRO A 192 -11.37 -5.75 4.97
C PRO A 192 -12.80 -6.20 5.31
N VAL A 193 -13.46 -6.92 4.40
CA VAL A 193 -14.85 -7.40 4.58
C VAL A 193 -14.99 -8.36 5.77
N GLY A 194 -13.98 -9.21 6.05
CA GLY A 194 -13.93 -10.04 7.25
C GLY A 194 -13.36 -9.36 8.50
N GLY A 195 -13.30 -8.02 8.54
CA GLY A 195 -12.87 -7.24 9.71
C GLY A 195 -11.35 -7.25 9.94
N PHE A 196 -10.94 -6.92 11.18
CA PHE A 196 -9.52 -6.78 11.54
C PHE A 196 -8.76 -8.11 11.58
N ALA A 197 -9.49 -9.23 11.58
CA ALA A 197 -8.91 -10.58 11.45
C ALA A 197 -8.17 -10.78 10.11
N GLU A 198 -8.66 -10.14 9.04
CA GLU A 198 -8.23 -10.33 7.65
C GLU A 198 -7.31 -9.21 7.12
N LEU A 199 -6.77 -8.36 8.02
CA LEU A 199 -5.81 -7.32 7.61
C LEU A 199 -4.67 -7.91 6.78
N LEU A 200 -4.30 -7.18 5.73
CA LEU A 200 -3.23 -7.55 4.79
C LEU A 200 -2.01 -6.66 5.03
N GLY A 201 -0.82 -7.25 4.94
CA GLY A 201 0.45 -6.56 4.80
C GLY A 201 1.11 -6.94 3.48
N SER A 202 2.34 -6.49 3.23
CA SER A 202 3.01 -6.67 1.93
C SER A 202 3.17 -8.13 1.51
N ASN A 203 3.22 -9.05 2.48
CA ASN A 203 3.45 -10.48 2.26
C ASN A 203 2.17 -11.35 2.44
N GLY A 204 0.98 -10.74 2.48
CA GLY A 204 -0.30 -11.44 2.68
C GLY A 204 -0.93 -11.15 4.05
N PRO A 205 -1.77 -12.05 4.61
CA PRO A 205 -2.47 -11.84 5.87
C PRO A 205 -1.51 -11.50 7.03
N GLN A 206 -1.74 -10.34 7.64
CA GLN A 206 -0.88 -9.74 8.65
C GLN A 206 -1.73 -8.90 9.62
N LYS A 207 -1.97 -9.44 10.81
CA LYS A 207 -2.72 -8.75 11.87
C LYS A 207 -2.02 -7.47 12.33
N PHE A 208 -2.81 -6.51 12.81
CA PHE A 208 -2.33 -5.33 13.51
C PHE A 208 -1.47 -5.71 14.72
N CYS A 209 -0.34 -5.04 14.91
CA CYS A 209 0.64 -5.36 15.95
C CYS A 209 1.08 -4.11 16.71
N ILE A 210 1.02 -4.13 18.04
CA ILE A 210 1.64 -3.11 18.89
C ILE A 210 2.92 -3.68 19.50
N GLU A 211 4.06 -3.03 19.25
CA GLU A 211 5.36 -3.44 19.75
C GLU A 211 5.98 -2.35 20.64
N LYS A 212 6.45 -2.73 21.84
CA LYS A 212 7.16 -1.80 22.73
C LYS A 212 8.55 -1.47 22.16
N VAL A 213 8.72 -0.25 21.66
CA VAL A 213 9.97 0.22 21.05
C VAL A 213 10.27 1.67 21.49
N GLY A 214 11.54 1.97 21.75
CA GLY A 214 12.01 3.35 21.93
C GLY A 214 11.95 3.89 23.36
N LYS A 215 12.08 5.22 23.47
CA LYS A 215 12.09 5.99 24.72
C LYS A 215 10.80 6.78 24.87
N GLU A 216 10.39 7.07 26.10
CA GLU A 216 9.18 7.86 26.43
C GLU A 216 9.11 9.25 25.78
N THR A 217 10.22 9.81 25.30
CA THR A 217 10.27 11.10 24.59
C THR A 217 10.06 10.98 23.09
N TRP A 218 10.09 9.77 22.53
CA TRP A 218 9.93 9.53 21.09
C TRP A 218 8.46 9.58 20.70
N LEU A 219 8.19 9.97 19.45
CA LEU A 219 6.89 9.74 18.82
C LEU A 219 6.70 8.25 18.50
N PRO A 220 5.45 7.76 18.42
CA PRO A 220 5.18 6.43 17.89
C PRO A 220 5.56 6.40 16.40
N ARG A 221 5.84 5.21 15.88
CA ARG A 221 6.20 5.01 14.46
C ARG A 221 5.47 3.83 13.89
N SER A 222 5.20 3.84 12.60
CA SER A 222 4.60 2.71 11.90
C SER A 222 5.61 1.95 11.05
N HIS A 223 5.26 0.69 10.76
CA HIS A 223 5.89 -0.13 9.73
C HIS A 223 4.76 -0.73 8.90
N THR A 224 4.29 0.03 7.91
CA THR A 224 3.06 -0.24 7.13
C THR A 224 3.05 -1.63 6.51
N CYS A 225 4.19 -2.08 5.96
CA CYS A 225 4.36 -3.42 5.40
C CYS A 225 3.98 -4.57 6.35
N PHE A 226 3.99 -4.34 7.66
CA PHE A 226 3.76 -5.32 8.72
C PHE A 226 2.56 -4.99 9.63
N ASN A 227 1.77 -3.94 9.32
CA ASN A 227 0.69 -3.42 10.17
C ASN A 227 1.14 -3.20 11.63
N ARG A 228 2.38 -2.73 11.83
CA ARG A 228 2.99 -2.59 13.17
C ARG A 228 3.10 -1.15 13.62
N LEU A 229 2.59 -0.88 14.82
CA LEU A 229 2.83 0.32 15.60
C LEU A 229 3.95 0.08 16.62
N ASP A 230 5.08 0.78 16.45
CA ASP A 230 6.09 0.95 17.49
C ASP A 230 5.54 1.95 18.51
N LEU A 231 5.12 1.48 19.69
CA LEU A 231 4.53 2.30 20.76
C LEU A 231 5.54 2.47 21.92
N PRO A 232 6.06 3.69 22.17
CA PRO A 232 6.97 3.94 23.28
C PRO A 232 6.35 3.74 24.66
N PRO A 233 7.16 3.49 25.70
CA PRO A 233 6.69 3.29 27.06
C PRO A 233 6.38 4.62 27.76
N TYR A 234 5.35 5.33 27.28
CA TYR A 234 4.85 6.57 27.88
C TYR A 234 4.48 6.39 29.35
N LYS A 235 4.61 7.45 30.14
CA LYS A 235 4.43 7.45 31.59
C LYS A 235 2.99 7.75 32.05
N SER A 236 2.19 8.40 31.21
CA SER A 236 0.79 8.71 31.50
C SER A 236 -0.11 8.58 30.26
N TYR A 237 -1.43 8.61 30.48
CA TYR A 237 -2.43 8.59 29.42
C TYR A 237 -2.33 9.83 28.52
N GLU A 238 -2.16 11.00 29.15
CA GLU A 238 -2.11 12.31 28.49
C GLU A 238 -0.92 12.38 27.53
N GLN A 239 0.26 11.88 27.95
CA GLN A 239 1.44 11.80 27.11
C GLN A 239 1.21 10.87 25.90
N LEU A 240 0.57 9.71 26.10
CA LEU A 240 0.24 8.79 25.02
C LEU A 240 -0.74 9.41 24.02
N ARG A 241 -1.79 10.07 24.53
CA ARG A 241 -2.80 10.78 23.72
C ARG A 241 -2.18 11.89 22.88
N GLU A 242 -1.36 12.76 23.50
CA GLU A 242 -0.65 13.85 22.83
C GLU A 242 0.25 13.30 21.70
N LYS A 243 1.07 12.28 22.00
CA LYS A 243 2.05 11.74 21.03
C LYS A 243 1.41 10.93 19.91
N LEU A 244 0.30 10.24 20.15
CA LEU A 244 -0.48 9.58 19.09
C LEU A 244 -1.18 10.60 18.20
N THR A 245 -1.83 11.61 18.79
CA THR A 245 -2.53 12.67 18.04
C THR A 245 -1.55 13.43 17.14
N MET A 246 -0.41 13.84 17.70
CA MET A 246 0.68 14.47 16.94
C MET A 246 1.17 13.57 15.78
N ALA A 247 1.38 12.28 16.00
CA ALA A 247 1.87 11.39 14.94
C ALA A 247 0.87 11.17 13.80
N ILE A 248 -0.44 11.09 14.09
CA ILE A 248 -1.46 10.90 13.04
C ILE A 248 -1.81 12.19 12.30
N GLU A 249 -1.63 13.36 12.92
CA GLU A 249 -1.88 14.67 12.30
C GLU A 249 -0.66 15.15 11.48
N GLU A 250 0.58 15.01 11.98
CA GLU A 250 1.81 15.43 11.28
C GLU A 250 2.15 14.55 10.05
N THR A 251 1.51 13.39 9.89
CA THR A 251 1.74 12.50 8.73
C THR A 251 1.04 13.00 7.44
N GLU A 252 0.14 13.99 7.52
CA GLU A 252 -0.57 14.53 6.35
C GLU A 252 0.34 15.28 5.34
N GLY A 253 1.55 15.68 5.74
CA GLY A 253 2.44 16.57 4.98
C GLY A 253 3.14 16.02 3.72
N PHE A 254 2.76 14.85 3.20
CA PHE A 254 3.35 14.25 1.99
C PHE A 254 2.37 14.09 0.81
N GLY A 255 1.14 14.62 0.93
CA GLY A 255 0.08 14.49 -0.08
C GLY A 255 -0.35 15.79 -0.76
N GLN A 256 0.34 16.92 -0.55
CA GLN A 256 0.00 18.24 -1.10
C GLN A 256 1.24 19.05 -1.52
N GLU A 257 1.89 18.64 -2.62
CA GLU A 257 2.70 19.50 -3.50
C GLU A 257 2.47 19.10 -4.97
#